data_AF-A0A7C3ZGV0-F1
#
_entry.id   AF-A0A7C3ZGV0-F1
#
_cell.length_a   1.000
_cell.length_b   1.000
_cell.length_c   1.000
_cell.angle_alpha   90.00
_cell.angle_beta   90.00
_cell.angle_gamma   90.00
#
_symmetry.space_group_name_H-M   'P 1'
#
loop_
_entity.id
_entity.type
_entity.pdbx_description
1 polymer ?
#
loop_
_entity_poly.entity_id
_entity_poly.type
_entity_poly.pdbx_seq_one_letter_code
_entity_poly.pdbx_strand_id
1 'polypeptide(L)'
;LTHTIEVQQIARTIARSLRLNEDLVEAIALAHDIGHTPFGHKGEWSLNEIMKKFNMSFEHNRHGLRVVDELEKRYRHFDGLNLSYEVREGIVKHKTSYDNPHHDEFEESHSPCLEAQVVNFADEIAYTSHDVDDGLKSGIIEWDQLKEVPLWKLVTARLDRDSRKDPELARNACVRHLINLLVSDLLEASEKRLKCLQPASVDQVRAADTMITYSSGTGRQYAALRKFLEENMYNHYRVIRMAAKADRIIRDLFEAYEEEPRQIPPHVFNRIGKEPKEQIICDCIAGMTDRFAQEEHRRLFSPESLV
;
A
#
# COMPACT_ATOMS: atom_id res chain seq x y z
N LEU A 1 0.85 2.54 9.65
CA LEU A 1 -0.07 2.43 10.82
C LEU A 1 -1.25 3.39 10.75
N THR A 2 -1.09 4.72 10.76
CA THR A 2 -2.25 5.64 10.62
C THR A 2 -3.02 5.37 9.33
N HIS A 3 -2.31 5.24 8.20
CA HIS A 3 -2.86 4.79 6.92
C HIS A 3 -3.67 3.49 7.05
N THR A 4 -3.04 2.44 7.55
CA THR A 4 -3.66 1.13 7.81
C THR A 4 -4.95 1.21 8.64
N ILE A 5 -4.99 2.05 9.67
CA ILE A 5 -6.19 2.25 10.51
C ILE A 5 -7.31 2.91 9.70
N GLU A 6 -6.99 3.89 8.85
CA GLU A 6 -7.96 4.54 7.98
C GLU A 6 -8.50 3.59 6.91
N VAL A 7 -7.63 2.80 6.27
CA VAL A 7 -8.02 1.74 5.34
C VAL A 7 -8.99 0.77 6.01
N GLN A 8 -8.66 0.30 7.22
CA GLN A 8 -9.55 -0.58 7.99
C GLN A 8 -10.92 0.06 8.26
N GLN A 9 -10.96 1.35 8.62
CA GLN A 9 -12.23 2.06 8.88
C GLN A 9 -13.09 2.21 7.61
N ILE A 10 -12.48 2.59 6.50
CA ILE A 10 -13.16 2.73 5.20
C ILE A 10 -13.66 1.35 4.73
N ALA A 11 -12.77 0.35 4.72
CA ALA A 11 -13.07 -1.00 4.28
C ALA A 11 -14.21 -1.63 5.08
N ARG A 12 -14.20 -1.49 6.41
CA ARG A 12 -15.26 -2.02 7.27
C ARG A 12 -16.60 -1.33 7.05
N THR A 13 -16.59 -0.02 6.76
CA THR A 13 -17.82 0.72 6.41
C THR A 13 -18.42 0.20 5.11
N ILE A 14 -17.57 -0.07 4.11
CA ILE A 14 -17.99 -0.64 2.83
C ILE A 14 -18.53 -2.06 3.03
N ALA A 15 -17.78 -2.91 3.73
CA ALA A 15 -18.13 -4.30 4.00
C ALA A 15 -19.47 -4.43 4.71
N ARG A 16 -19.70 -3.64 5.76
CA ARG A 16 -20.98 -3.64 6.50
C ARG A 16 -22.16 -3.24 5.62
N SER A 17 -21.97 -2.25 4.76
CA SER A 17 -23.00 -1.77 3.85
C SER A 17 -23.35 -2.82 2.79
N LEU A 18 -22.36 -3.57 2.31
CA LEU A 18 -22.53 -4.66 1.34
C LEU A 18 -22.84 -6.02 1.99
N ARG A 19 -22.88 -6.09 3.33
CA ARG A 19 -23.10 -7.33 4.13
C ARG A 19 -22.04 -8.41 3.88
N LEU A 20 -20.79 -7.98 3.72
CA LEU A 20 -19.62 -8.85 3.61
C LEU A 20 -19.08 -9.22 5.00
N ASN A 21 -18.08 -10.11 5.05
CA ASN A 21 -17.44 -10.49 6.30
C ASN A 21 -16.53 -9.36 6.83
N GLU A 22 -16.98 -8.66 7.88
CA GLU A 22 -16.23 -7.55 8.49
C GLU A 22 -14.89 -8.01 9.09
N ASP A 23 -14.83 -9.18 9.73
CA ASP A 23 -13.61 -9.69 10.37
C ASP A 23 -12.52 -10.01 9.35
N LEU A 24 -12.91 -10.60 8.21
CA LEU A 24 -11.99 -10.89 7.11
C LEU A 24 -11.45 -9.60 6.48
N VAL A 25 -12.32 -8.61 6.28
CA VAL A 25 -11.91 -7.28 5.76
C VAL A 25 -10.95 -6.59 6.72
N GLU A 26 -11.22 -6.62 8.03
CA GLU A 26 -10.32 -6.05 9.02
C GLU A 26 -8.96 -6.76 9.04
N ALA A 27 -8.95 -8.09 9.01
CA ALA A 27 -7.72 -8.88 9.01
C ALA A 27 -6.86 -8.59 7.77
N ILE A 28 -7.47 -8.53 6.59
CA ILE A 28 -6.76 -8.18 5.34
C ILE A 28 -6.27 -6.73 5.41
N ALA A 29 -7.12 -5.79 5.82
CA ALA A 29 -6.75 -4.37 5.92
C ALA A 29 -5.62 -4.12 6.93
N LEU A 30 -5.50 -4.91 7.99
CA LEU A 30 -4.38 -4.79 8.93
C LEU A 30 -3.07 -5.37 8.36
N ALA A 31 -3.16 -6.34 7.46
CA ALA A 31 -2.01 -7.08 6.95
C ALA A 31 -1.52 -6.65 5.56
N HIS A 32 -2.32 -5.92 4.77
CA HIS A 32 -1.99 -5.61 3.36
C HIS A 32 -0.60 -4.98 3.19
N ASP A 33 -0.24 -4.03 4.06
CA ASP A 33 1.03 -3.29 4.00
C ASP A 33 2.19 -3.93 4.77
N ILE A 34 2.01 -5.12 5.37
CA ILE A 34 3.03 -5.69 6.27
C ILE A 34 4.34 -6.03 5.57
N GLY A 35 4.31 -6.19 4.24
CA GLY A 35 5.47 -6.51 3.41
C GLY A 35 6.19 -5.30 2.81
N HIS A 36 5.75 -4.07 3.07
CA HIS A 36 6.40 -2.89 2.51
C HIS A 36 7.80 -2.67 3.09
N THR A 37 8.72 -2.31 2.20
CA THR A 37 10.06 -1.83 2.55
C THR A 37 10.02 -0.46 3.21
N PRO A 38 11.10 -0.06 3.91
CA PRO A 38 11.34 1.34 4.22
C PRO A 38 11.18 2.24 3.00
N PHE A 39 10.67 3.46 3.21
CA PHE A 39 10.47 4.48 2.19
C PHE A 39 9.44 4.12 1.09
N GLY A 40 8.54 3.17 1.38
CA GLY A 40 7.41 2.81 0.53
C GLY A 40 7.82 2.34 -0.87
N HIS A 41 7.06 2.74 -1.90
CA HIS A 41 7.27 2.31 -3.29
C HIS A 41 8.70 2.55 -3.79
N LYS A 42 9.37 3.59 -3.30
CA LYS A 42 10.74 3.84 -3.74
C LYS A 42 11.71 2.80 -3.20
N GLY A 43 11.56 2.39 -1.93
CA GLY A 43 12.37 1.33 -1.35
C GLY A 43 12.15 0.00 -2.06
N GLU A 44 10.89 -0.31 -2.38
CA GLU A 44 10.52 -1.52 -3.12
C GLU A 44 11.16 -1.53 -4.51
N TRP A 45 11.05 -0.43 -5.26
CA TRP A 45 11.68 -0.31 -6.57
C TRP A 45 13.19 -0.53 -6.46
N SER A 46 13.85 0.13 -5.51
CA SER A 46 15.29 0.03 -5.31
C SER A 46 15.71 -1.40 -4.97
N LEU A 47 14.99 -2.07 -4.07
CA LEU A 47 15.28 -3.42 -3.64
C LEU A 47 15.01 -4.43 -4.76
N ASN A 48 13.92 -4.28 -5.51
CA ASN A 48 13.63 -5.12 -6.67
C ASN A 48 14.71 -5.00 -7.77
N GLU A 49 15.17 -3.78 -8.07
CA GLU A 49 16.27 -3.58 -9.03
C GLU A 49 17.59 -4.19 -8.58
N ILE A 50 17.85 -4.26 -7.27
CA ILE A 50 19.00 -4.97 -6.72
C ILE A 50 18.80 -6.48 -6.88
N MET A 51 17.66 -7.02 -6.45
CA MET A 51 17.36 -8.45 -6.47
C MET A 51 17.38 -9.05 -7.90
N LYS A 52 16.99 -8.27 -8.92
CA LYS A 52 17.07 -8.67 -10.33
C LYS A 52 18.48 -9.02 -10.78
N LYS A 53 19.53 -8.40 -10.20
CA LYS A 53 20.93 -8.72 -10.51
C LYS A 53 21.31 -10.15 -10.13
N PHE A 54 20.57 -10.75 -9.20
CA PHE A 54 20.76 -12.10 -8.70
C PHE A 54 19.75 -13.10 -9.28
N ASN A 55 19.03 -12.72 -10.34
CA ASN A 55 17.90 -13.48 -10.90
C ASN A 55 16.75 -13.71 -9.90
N MET A 56 16.60 -12.79 -8.95
CA MET A 56 15.51 -12.78 -7.98
C MET A 56 14.61 -11.57 -8.22
N SER A 57 13.51 -11.45 -7.49
CA SER A 57 12.67 -10.25 -7.53
C SER A 57 12.14 -9.92 -6.15
N PHE A 58 11.80 -8.65 -5.95
CA PHE A 58 11.11 -8.19 -4.75
C PHE A 58 9.80 -7.52 -5.15
N GLU A 59 8.75 -7.82 -4.40
CA GLU A 59 7.42 -7.23 -4.53
C GLU A 59 6.78 -7.29 -3.14
N HIS A 60 6.17 -6.21 -2.69
CA HIS A 60 5.76 -6.04 -1.30
C HIS A 60 4.63 -7.00 -0.87
N ASN A 61 3.67 -7.31 -1.73
CA ASN A 61 2.57 -8.23 -1.40
C ASN A 61 3.08 -9.67 -1.20
N ARG A 62 3.99 -10.12 -2.06
CA ARG A 62 4.68 -11.41 -1.90
C ARG A 62 5.58 -11.41 -0.67
N HIS A 63 6.23 -10.29 -0.37
CA HIS A 63 6.98 -10.18 0.87
C HIS A 63 6.05 -10.22 2.09
N GLY A 64 4.85 -9.64 2.01
CA GLY A 64 3.82 -9.70 3.03
C GLY A 64 3.40 -11.14 3.35
N LEU A 65 3.18 -11.96 2.32
CA LEU A 65 2.96 -13.41 2.50
C LEU A 65 4.14 -14.07 3.21
N ARG A 66 5.36 -13.81 2.73
CA ARG A 66 6.57 -14.36 3.33
C ARG A 66 6.72 -13.96 4.80
N VAL A 67 6.35 -12.74 5.17
CA VAL A 67 6.32 -12.28 6.57
C VAL A 67 5.39 -13.15 7.41
N VAL A 68 4.15 -13.34 6.95
CA VAL A 68 3.13 -14.07 7.71
C VAL A 68 3.27 -15.59 7.65
N ASP A 69 3.97 -16.15 6.65
CA ASP A 69 4.15 -17.60 6.48
C ASP A 69 5.50 -18.11 6.99
N GLU A 70 6.55 -17.28 6.97
CA GLU A 70 7.93 -17.75 7.24
C GLU A 70 8.70 -16.90 8.25
N LEU A 71 8.60 -15.56 8.17
CA LEU A 71 9.52 -14.69 8.93
C LEU A 71 9.08 -14.45 10.37
N GLU A 72 7.79 -14.25 10.61
CA GLU A 72 7.26 -14.07 11.96
C GLU A 72 7.39 -15.35 12.79
N LYS A 73 7.91 -15.24 14.02
CA LYS A 73 8.10 -16.38 14.93
C LYS A 73 7.40 -16.11 16.25
N ARG A 74 6.09 -16.37 16.26
CA ARG A 74 5.23 -16.18 17.45
C ARG A 74 4.81 -17.49 18.10
N TYR A 75 4.90 -18.60 17.37
CA TYR A 75 4.49 -19.91 17.83
C TYR A 75 5.68 -20.87 17.91
N ARG A 76 5.60 -21.85 18.81
CA ARG A 76 6.71 -22.78 19.09
C ARG A 76 6.88 -23.86 18.02
N HIS A 77 5.80 -24.23 17.35
CA HIS A 77 5.72 -25.48 16.57
C HIS A 77 5.76 -25.27 15.05
N PHE A 78 5.57 -24.04 14.58
CA PHE A 78 5.60 -23.67 13.17
C PHE A 78 6.10 -22.23 13.03
N ASP A 79 6.69 -21.95 11.87
CA ASP A 79 7.06 -20.59 11.47
C ASP A 79 5.83 -19.86 10.89
N GLY A 80 5.87 -18.53 10.89
CA GLY A 80 4.75 -17.70 10.49
C GLY A 80 3.63 -17.61 11.54
N LEU A 81 2.46 -17.19 11.06
CA LEU A 81 1.26 -16.89 11.84
C LEU A 81 0.13 -17.89 11.59
N ASN A 82 0.26 -18.76 10.58
CA ASN A 82 -0.75 -19.75 10.18
C ASN A 82 -2.14 -19.10 9.98
N LEU A 83 -2.16 -18.03 9.18
CA LEU A 83 -3.38 -17.30 8.84
C LEU A 83 -4.27 -18.13 7.91
N SER A 84 -5.56 -17.81 7.87
CA SER A 84 -6.48 -18.48 6.95
C SER A 84 -6.12 -18.20 5.49
N TYR A 85 -6.54 -19.09 4.60
CA TYR A 85 -6.30 -18.96 3.17
C TYR A 85 -6.80 -17.62 2.63
N GLU A 86 -7.97 -17.16 3.08
CA GLU A 86 -8.62 -15.94 2.60
C GLU A 86 -7.85 -14.68 3.01
N VAL A 87 -7.23 -14.67 4.20
CA VAL A 87 -6.39 -13.55 4.63
C VAL A 87 -5.12 -13.50 3.79
N ARG A 88 -4.48 -14.66 3.57
CA ARG A 88 -3.28 -14.79 2.72
C ARG A 88 -3.58 -14.38 1.27
N GLU A 89 -4.71 -14.83 0.72
CA GLU A 89 -5.20 -14.40 -0.59
C GLU A 89 -5.38 -12.87 -0.67
N GLY A 90 -5.97 -12.27 0.36
CA GLY A 90 -6.18 -10.83 0.43
C GLY A 90 -4.87 -10.04 0.47
N ILE A 91 -3.84 -10.54 1.15
CA ILE A 91 -2.50 -9.92 1.19
C ILE A 91 -1.86 -9.97 -0.20
N VAL A 92 -1.79 -11.15 -0.82
CA VAL A 92 -1.01 -11.32 -2.06
C VAL A 92 -1.70 -10.77 -3.30
N LYS A 93 -3.04 -10.75 -3.33
CA LYS A 93 -3.82 -10.23 -4.46
C LYS A 93 -4.26 -8.80 -4.26
N HIS A 94 -3.78 -8.13 -3.21
CA HIS A 94 -3.78 -6.68 -3.18
C HIS A 94 -3.00 -6.21 -4.41
N LYS A 95 -3.65 -5.45 -5.27
CA LYS A 95 -3.06 -4.98 -6.54
C LYS A 95 -3.34 -3.50 -6.64
N THR A 96 -2.28 -2.69 -6.61
CA THR A 96 -2.33 -1.35 -7.20
C THR A 96 -2.05 -1.44 -8.71
N SER A 97 -2.23 -0.35 -9.46
CA SER A 97 -1.97 -0.31 -10.90
C SER A 97 -0.52 -0.63 -11.32
N TYR A 98 0.40 -0.79 -10.37
CA TYR A 98 1.82 -1.04 -10.60
C TYR A 98 2.28 -2.45 -10.16
N ASP A 99 1.40 -3.25 -9.56
CA ASP A 99 1.77 -4.52 -8.93
C ASP A 99 1.33 -5.72 -9.76
N ASN A 100 2.23 -6.70 -9.90
CA ASN A 100 1.88 -8.03 -10.43
C ASN A 100 2.55 -9.12 -9.58
N PRO A 101 2.05 -9.36 -8.36
CA PRO A 101 2.54 -10.42 -7.51
C PRO A 101 2.23 -11.77 -8.16
N HIS A 102 3.26 -12.40 -8.73
CA HIS A 102 3.20 -13.81 -9.11
C HIS A 102 3.44 -14.66 -7.87
N HIS A 103 2.48 -15.53 -7.55
CA HIS A 103 2.60 -16.54 -6.50
C HIS A 103 1.77 -17.77 -6.87
N ASP A 104 2.45 -18.90 -7.09
CA ASP A 104 1.89 -20.15 -7.64
C ASP A 104 0.59 -20.62 -6.95
N GLU A 105 0.49 -20.47 -5.62
CA GLU A 105 -0.70 -20.86 -4.83
C GLU A 105 -1.99 -20.10 -5.22
N PHE A 106 -1.87 -18.91 -5.81
CA PHE A 106 -2.98 -17.98 -6.02
C PHE A 106 -3.22 -17.65 -7.51
N GLU A 107 -2.48 -18.28 -8.44
CA GLU A 107 -2.54 -17.99 -9.88
C GLU A 107 -3.83 -18.46 -10.55
N GLU A 108 -4.48 -19.51 -10.03
CA GLU A 108 -5.65 -20.12 -10.69
C GLU A 108 -6.91 -19.24 -10.66
N SER A 109 -6.92 -18.18 -9.85
CA SER A 109 -8.10 -17.35 -9.62
C SER A 109 -7.91 -15.93 -10.13
N HIS A 110 -8.82 -15.52 -11.02
CA HIS A 110 -8.78 -14.26 -11.77
C HIS A 110 -8.89 -13.03 -10.86
N SER A 111 -9.80 -13.06 -9.89
CA SER A 111 -10.02 -12.02 -8.89
C SER A 111 -9.88 -12.58 -7.47
N PRO A 112 -9.58 -11.75 -6.45
CA PRO A 112 -9.69 -12.17 -5.06
C PRO A 112 -11.16 -12.15 -4.58
N CYS A 113 -11.41 -12.61 -3.34
CA CYS A 113 -12.72 -12.51 -2.70
C CYS A 113 -13.23 -11.05 -2.62
N LEU A 114 -14.53 -10.85 -2.38
CA LEU A 114 -15.13 -9.51 -2.32
C LEU A 114 -14.51 -8.67 -1.21
N GLU A 115 -14.20 -9.28 -0.08
CA GLU A 115 -13.55 -8.64 1.07
C GLU A 115 -12.19 -8.06 0.70
N ALA A 116 -11.34 -8.82 0.02
CA ALA A 116 -10.07 -8.33 -0.49
C ALA A 116 -10.25 -7.22 -1.52
N GLN A 117 -11.20 -7.37 -2.46
CA GLN A 117 -11.52 -6.29 -3.42
C GLN A 117 -11.91 -4.99 -2.70
N VAL A 118 -12.70 -5.08 -1.62
CA VAL A 118 -13.06 -3.91 -0.79
C VAL A 118 -11.82 -3.27 -0.16
N VAL A 119 -10.87 -4.07 0.37
CA VAL A 119 -9.63 -3.54 0.93
C VAL A 119 -8.81 -2.81 -0.14
N ASN A 120 -8.69 -3.36 -1.36
CA ASN A 120 -7.98 -2.68 -2.45
C ASN A 120 -8.56 -1.28 -2.73
N PHE A 121 -9.89 -1.15 -2.80
CA PHE A 121 -10.53 0.15 -3.00
C PHE A 121 -10.41 1.06 -1.78
N ALA A 122 -10.49 0.53 -0.56
CA ALA A 122 -10.33 1.32 0.65
C ALA A 122 -8.92 1.90 0.78
N ASP A 123 -7.90 1.11 0.44
CA ASP A 123 -6.51 1.54 0.37
C ASP A 123 -6.32 2.65 -0.68
N GLU A 124 -6.82 2.43 -1.91
CA GLU A 124 -6.78 3.44 -2.97
C GLU A 124 -7.44 4.78 -2.57
N ILE A 125 -8.59 4.72 -1.88
CA ILE A 125 -9.30 5.91 -1.39
C ILE A 125 -8.48 6.63 -0.31
N ALA A 126 -7.96 5.88 0.67
CA ALA A 126 -7.17 6.45 1.77
C ALA A 126 -5.89 7.09 1.23
N TYR A 127 -5.15 6.35 0.39
CA TYR A 127 -3.90 6.80 -0.22
C TYR A 127 -4.10 8.07 -1.05
N THR A 128 -5.06 8.08 -1.98
CA THR A 128 -5.35 9.27 -2.80
C THR A 128 -5.78 10.47 -1.96
N SER A 129 -6.56 10.23 -0.90
CA SER A 129 -7.03 11.31 -0.02
C SER A 129 -5.89 11.90 0.81
N HIS A 130 -4.98 11.05 1.30
CA HIS A 130 -3.75 11.47 1.98
C HIS A 130 -2.82 12.26 1.07
N ASP A 131 -2.60 11.81 -0.17
CA ASP A 131 -1.74 12.53 -1.11
C ASP A 131 -2.27 13.94 -1.41
N VAL A 132 -3.58 14.08 -1.56
CA VAL A 132 -4.20 15.40 -1.72
C VAL A 132 -4.00 16.25 -0.47
N ASP A 133 -4.20 15.68 0.73
CA ASP A 133 -4.02 16.41 1.99
C ASP A 133 -2.56 16.86 2.18
N ASP A 134 -1.60 15.94 2.02
CA ASP A 134 -0.17 16.19 2.17
C ASP A 134 0.37 17.11 1.08
N GLY A 135 -0.09 16.95 -0.16
CA GLY A 135 0.26 17.82 -1.28
C GLY A 135 -0.13 19.28 -0.99
N LEU A 136 -1.37 19.50 -0.52
CA LEU A 136 -1.86 20.83 -0.13
C LEU A 136 -1.16 21.36 1.13
N LYS A 137 -1.00 20.53 2.16
CA LYS A 137 -0.39 20.91 3.44
C LYS A 137 1.07 21.26 3.31
N SER A 138 1.81 20.55 2.45
CA SER A 138 3.24 20.78 2.21
C SER A 138 3.53 21.91 1.24
N GLY A 139 2.49 22.46 0.58
CA GLY A 139 2.60 23.45 -0.48
C GLY A 139 3.22 22.92 -1.78
N ILE A 140 3.25 21.60 -1.97
CA ILE A 140 3.64 20.99 -3.26
C ILE A 140 2.55 21.23 -4.30
N ILE A 141 1.29 21.15 -3.87
CA ILE A 141 0.11 21.41 -4.67
C ILE A 141 -0.55 22.69 -4.14
N GLU A 142 -0.85 23.62 -5.02
CA GLU A 142 -1.64 24.80 -4.70
C GLU A 142 -3.13 24.51 -4.89
N TRP A 143 -3.97 25.10 -4.02
CA TRP A 143 -5.42 24.94 -4.08
C TRP A 143 -6.01 25.25 -5.46
N ASP A 144 -5.46 26.25 -6.13
CA ASP A 144 -5.92 26.73 -7.42
C ASP A 144 -5.60 25.77 -8.56
N GLN A 145 -4.54 24.95 -8.43
CA GLN A 145 -4.20 23.92 -9.42
C GLN A 145 -5.24 22.80 -9.42
N LEU A 146 -5.79 22.45 -8.25
CA LEU A 146 -6.83 21.42 -8.14
C LEU A 146 -8.19 21.88 -8.66
N LYS A 147 -8.41 23.19 -8.84
CA LYS A 147 -9.71 23.71 -9.30
C LYS A 147 -10.15 23.12 -10.62
N GLU A 148 -9.22 22.71 -11.49
CA GLU A 148 -9.57 22.11 -12.78
C GLU A 148 -9.87 20.62 -12.73
N VAL A 149 -9.54 19.94 -11.63
CA VAL A 149 -9.81 18.50 -11.45
C VAL A 149 -11.32 18.29 -11.24
N PRO A 150 -12.01 17.51 -12.10
CA PRO A 150 -13.47 17.36 -12.03
C PRO A 150 -13.98 16.86 -10.67
N LEU A 151 -13.28 15.89 -10.07
CA LEU A 151 -13.64 15.35 -8.76
C LEU A 151 -13.51 16.42 -7.67
N TRP A 152 -12.45 17.24 -7.73
CA TRP A 152 -12.23 18.32 -6.78
C TRP A 152 -13.27 19.45 -6.89
N LYS A 153 -13.75 19.75 -8.11
CA LYS A 153 -14.88 20.68 -8.31
C LYS A 153 -16.12 20.23 -7.55
N LEU A 154 -16.45 18.93 -7.58
CA LEU A 154 -17.60 18.37 -6.86
C LEU A 154 -17.43 18.44 -5.34
N VAL A 155 -16.23 18.16 -4.86
CA VAL A 155 -15.87 18.21 -3.44
C VAL A 155 -15.96 19.64 -2.91
N THR A 156 -15.33 20.59 -3.59
CA THR A 156 -15.30 22.00 -3.18
C THR A 156 -16.66 22.69 -3.28
N ALA A 157 -17.53 22.25 -4.19
CA ALA A 157 -18.91 22.75 -4.28
C ALA A 157 -19.73 22.49 -3.00
N ARG A 158 -19.36 21.47 -2.20
CA ARG A 158 -20.02 21.11 -0.94
C ARG A 158 -19.51 21.89 0.27
N LEU A 159 -18.42 22.66 0.13
CA LEU A 159 -17.88 23.47 1.22
C LEU A 159 -18.84 24.58 1.64
N ASP A 160 -19.18 24.63 2.93
CA ASP A 160 -19.94 25.71 3.54
C ASP A 160 -19.15 27.04 3.58
N ARG A 161 -19.85 28.14 3.87
CA ARG A 161 -19.25 29.49 3.83
C ARG A 161 -18.23 29.75 4.93
N ASP A 162 -18.34 29.10 6.08
CA ASP A 162 -17.47 29.34 7.23
C ASP A 162 -16.17 28.55 7.10
N SER A 163 -16.25 27.29 6.65
CA SER A 163 -15.06 26.49 6.30
C SER A 163 -14.18 27.17 5.25
N ARG A 164 -14.76 27.93 4.30
CA ARG A 164 -14.00 28.67 3.26
C ARG A 164 -13.12 29.80 3.80
N LYS A 165 -13.37 30.28 5.03
CA LYS A 165 -12.61 31.39 5.61
C LYS A 165 -11.28 30.93 6.21
N ASP A 166 -11.17 29.64 6.52
CA ASP A 166 -9.98 29.03 7.11
C ASP A 166 -9.42 27.96 6.16
N PRO A 167 -8.22 28.17 5.58
CA PRO A 167 -7.61 27.22 4.65
C PRO A 167 -7.43 25.81 5.23
N GLU A 168 -7.17 25.68 6.53
CA GLU A 168 -6.98 24.39 7.18
C GLU A 168 -8.32 23.66 7.32
N LEU A 169 -9.37 24.36 7.78
CA LEU A 169 -10.71 23.77 7.87
C LEU A 169 -11.27 23.43 6.49
N ALA A 170 -11.04 24.28 5.48
CA ALA A 170 -11.42 24.00 4.10
C ALA A 170 -10.75 22.73 3.57
N ARG A 171 -9.43 22.57 3.77
CA ARG A 171 -8.68 21.37 3.35
C ARG A 171 -9.24 20.13 4.03
N ASN A 172 -9.33 20.13 5.36
CA ASN A 172 -9.82 18.99 6.13
C ASN A 172 -11.26 18.62 5.75
N ALA A 173 -12.13 19.61 5.46
CA ALA A 173 -13.49 19.36 4.99
C ALA A 173 -13.53 18.77 3.57
N CYS A 174 -12.71 19.26 2.65
CA CYS A 174 -12.59 18.70 1.31
C CYS A 174 -12.13 17.24 1.33
N VAL A 175 -11.12 16.90 2.14
CA VAL A 175 -10.64 15.51 2.28
C VAL A 175 -11.77 14.59 2.76
N ARG A 176 -12.51 15.00 3.81
CA ARG A 176 -13.69 14.23 4.27
C ARG A 176 -14.78 14.09 3.20
N HIS A 177 -15.04 15.14 2.43
CA HIS A 177 -16.03 15.11 1.35
C HIS A 177 -15.58 14.25 0.17
N LEU A 178 -14.27 14.20 -0.13
CA LEU A 178 -13.68 13.34 -1.15
C LEU A 178 -13.88 11.87 -0.79
N ILE A 179 -13.47 11.47 0.42
CA ILE A 179 -13.67 10.10 0.93
C ILE A 179 -15.15 9.73 0.87
N ASN A 180 -16.03 10.58 1.40
CA ASN A 180 -17.46 10.30 1.41
C ASN A 180 -18.05 10.15 0.00
N LEU A 181 -17.61 10.97 -0.98
CA LEU A 181 -18.07 10.88 -2.36
C LEU A 181 -17.63 9.55 -2.99
N LEU A 182 -16.35 9.20 -2.86
CA LEU A 182 -15.80 7.97 -3.42
C LEU A 182 -16.45 6.72 -2.81
N VAL A 183 -16.56 6.67 -1.48
CA VAL A 183 -17.19 5.54 -0.78
C VAL A 183 -18.68 5.41 -1.15
N SER A 184 -19.41 6.52 -1.22
CA SER A 184 -20.85 6.48 -1.57
C SER A 184 -21.07 5.96 -2.99
N ASP A 185 -20.28 6.43 -3.97
CA ASP A 185 -20.38 5.97 -5.35
C ASP A 185 -19.98 4.50 -5.49
N LEU A 186 -18.87 4.10 -4.85
CA LEU A 186 -18.39 2.72 -4.84
C LEU A 186 -19.48 1.77 -4.33
N LEU A 187 -20.16 2.12 -3.24
CA LEU A 187 -21.25 1.34 -2.68
C LEU A 187 -22.43 1.20 -3.66
N GLU A 188 -22.90 2.31 -4.22
CA GLU A 188 -24.05 2.30 -5.13
C GLU A 188 -23.73 1.51 -6.41
N ALA A 189 -22.56 1.70 -6.99
CA ALA A 189 -22.13 1.02 -8.20
C ALA A 189 -21.87 -0.48 -7.96
N SER A 190 -21.21 -0.82 -6.85
CA SER A 190 -20.95 -2.23 -6.48
C SER A 190 -22.24 -2.97 -6.17
N GLU A 191 -23.19 -2.35 -5.45
CA GLU A 191 -24.48 -2.98 -5.16
C GLU A 191 -25.27 -3.26 -6.46
N LYS A 192 -25.27 -2.33 -7.41
CA LYS A 192 -25.89 -2.54 -8.74
C LYS A 192 -25.21 -3.69 -9.49
N ARG A 193 -23.87 -3.76 -9.47
CA ARG A 193 -23.09 -4.82 -10.13
C ARG A 193 -23.35 -6.18 -9.50
N LEU A 194 -23.34 -6.28 -8.17
CA LEU A 194 -23.63 -7.51 -7.44
C LEU A 194 -25.07 -8.00 -7.66
N LYS A 195 -26.05 -7.09 -7.71
CA LYS A 195 -27.45 -7.45 -8.06
C LYS A 195 -27.59 -8.00 -9.47
N CYS A 196 -26.75 -7.57 -10.41
CA CYS A 196 -26.76 -8.05 -11.79
C CYS A 196 -26.07 -9.41 -11.93
N LEU A 197 -24.91 -9.59 -11.28
CA LEU A 197 -24.10 -10.80 -11.39
C LEU A 197 -24.58 -11.96 -10.51
N GLN A 198 -25.15 -11.66 -9.34
CA GLN A 198 -25.68 -12.63 -8.37
C GLN A 198 -24.76 -13.86 -8.14
N PRO A 199 -23.48 -13.66 -7.74
CA PRO A 199 -22.59 -14.78 -7.49
C PRO A 199 -23.14 -15.66 -6.35
N ALA A 200 -23.21 -16.97 -6.58
CA ALA A 200 -23.74 -17.95 -5.64
C ALA A 200 -22.65 -18.54 -4.71
N SER A 201 -21.37 -18.31 -5.02
CA SER A 201 -20.24 -18.80 -4.22
C SER A 201 -19.01 -17.92 -4.36
N VAL A 202 -18.05 -18.06 -3.43
CA VAL A 202 -16.75 -17.37 -3.49
C VAL A 202 -15.96 -17.79 -4.74
N ASP A 203 -16.08 -19.03 -5.18
CA ASP A 203 -15.40 -19.49 -6.40
C ASP A 203 -15.90 -18.77 -7.65
N GLN A 204 -17.20 -18.46 -7.72
CA GLN A 204 -17.75 -17.63 -8.81
C GLN A 204 -17.27 -16.19 -8.73
N VAL A 205 -17.04 -15.65 -7.53
CA VAL A 205 -16.40 -14.34 -7.37
C VAL A 205 -14.97 -14.37 -7.90
N ARG A 206 -14.19 -15.39 -7.52
CA ARG A 206 -12.80 -15.56 -7.92
C ARG A 206 -12.63 -15.81 -9.43
N ALA A 207 -13.60 -16.43 -10.07
CA ALA A 207 -13.58 -16.72 -11.51
C ALA A 207 -14.05 -15.54 -12.39
N ALA A 208 -14.62 -14.49 -11.81
CA ALA A 208 -15.13 -13.34 -12.53
C ALA A 208 -14.15 -12.15 -12.53
N ASP A 209 -14.50 -11.11 -13.29
CA ASP A 209 -13.89 -9.78 -13.15
C ASP A 209 -14.29 -9.15 -11.80
N THR A 210 -13.50 -8.17 -11.36
CA THR A 210 -13.75 -7.38 -10.16
C THR A 210 -15.22 -6.92 -10.09
N MET A 211 -15.86 -7.18 -8.95
CA MET A 211 -17.28 -6.88 -8.71
C MET A 211 -17.47 -5.61 -7.87
N ILE A 212 -16.48 -5.27 -7.04
CA ILE A 212 -16.41 -3.97 -6.38
C ILE A 212 -15.89 -2.95 -7.39
N THR A 213 -16.61 -1.85 -7.59
CA THR A 213 -16.26 -0.88 -8.64
C THR A 213 -16.90 0.48 -8.43
N TYR A 214 -16.29 1.51 -9.00
CA TYR A 214 -16.91 2.83 -9.15
C TYR A 214 -17.91 2.83 -10.30
N SER A 215 -18.80 3.83 -10.29
CA SER A 215 -19.55 4.17 -11.49
C SER A 215 -18.60 4.64 -12.59
N SER A 216 -19.01 4.49 -13.85
CA SER A 216 -18.17 4.94 -14.98
C SER A 216 -17.86 6.45 -14.93
N GLY A 217 -18.76 7.24 -14.34
CA GLY A 217 -18.56 8.68 -14.13
C GLY A 217 -17.46 8.95 -13.11
N THR A 218 -17.62 8.42 -11.91
CA THR A 218 -16.67 8.62 -10.81
C THR A 218 -15.31 8.00 -11.12
N GLY A 219 -15.27 6.83 -11.76
CA GLY A 219 -14.02 6.22 -12.20
C GLY A 219 -13.20 7.11 -13.14
N ARG A 220 -13.84 7.81 -14.10
CA ARG A 220 -13.15 8.79 -14.96
C ARG A 220 -12.65 10.01 -14.19
N GLN A 221 -13.43 10.50 -13.23
CA GLN A 221 -13.06 11.67 -12.41
C GLN A 221 -11.91 11.34 -11.46
N TYR A 222 -11.94 10.15 -10.87
CA TYR A 222 -10.87 9.61 -10.03
C TYR A 222 -9.57 9.41 -10.82
N ALA A 223 -9.65 8.84 -12.03
CA ALA A 223 -8.49 8.73 -12.91
C ALA A 223 -7.87 10.09 -13.27
N ALA A 224 -8.70 11.13 -13.46
CA ALA A 224 -8.22 12.48 -13.69
C ALA A 224 -7.51 13.08 -12.47
N LEU A 225 -7.99 12.79 -11.25
CA LEU A 225 -7.31 13.19 -10.01
C LEU A 225 -5.96 12.47 -9.86
N ARG A 226 -5.91 11.15 -10.08
CA ARG A 226 -4.64 10.40 -10.04
C ARG A 226 -3.62 10.94 -11.03
N LYS A 227 -4.04 11.19 -12.26
CA LYS A 227 -3.19 11.81 -13.28
C LYS A 227 -2.65 13.17 -12.84
N PHE A 228 -3.49 14.00 -12.23
CA PHE A 228 -3.06 15.29 -11.70
C PHE A 228 -1.99 15.14 -10.61
N LEU A 229 -2.18 14.23 -9.65
CA LEU A 229 -1.20 13.95 -8.60
C LEU A 229 0.12 13.45 -9.19
N GLU A 230 0.06 12.59 -10.21
CA GLU A 230 1.25 12.09 -10.89
C GLU A 230 2.06 13.21 -11.56
N GLU A 231 1.38 14.11 -12.28
CA GLU A 231 2.02 15.21 -12.98
C GLU A 231 2.56 16.29 -12.03
N ASN A 232 1.89 16.57 -10.92
CA ASN A 232 2.16 17.76 -10.09
C ASN A 232 2.81 17.45 -8.74
N MET A 233 2.60 16.25 -8.19
CA MET A 233 3.13 15.87 -6.87
C MET A 233 4.35 14.96 -6.99
N TYR A 234 4.24 13.81 -7.65
CA TYR A 234 5.32 12.81 -7.65
C TYR A 234 6.57 13.28 -8.40
N ASN A 235 6.38 14.12 -9.42
CA ASN A 235 7.48 14.73 -10.18
C ASN A 235 8.06 16.01 -9.53
N HIS A 236 7.56 16.40 -8.35
CA HIS A 236 8.04 17.59 -7.66
C HIS A 236 9.47 17.38 -7.13
N TYR A 237 10.35 18.37 -7.28
CA TYR A 237 11.78 18.24 -6.96
C TYR A 237 12.06 17.82 -5.50
N ARG A 238 11.18 18.20 -4.55
CA ARG A 238 11.29 17.78 -3.14
C ARG A 238 11.05 16.28 -2.98
N VAL A 239 10.05 15.73 -3.67
CA VAL A 239 9.72 14.30 -3.67
C VAL A 239 10.83 13.52 -4.34
N ILE A 240 11.30 13.96 -5.52
CA ILE A 240 12.43 13.35 -6.23
C ILE A 240 13.70 13.33 -5.36
N ARG A 241 14.01 14.42 -4.65
CA ARG A 241 15.16 14.47 -3.72
C ARG A 241 15.04 13.45 -2.59
N MET A 242 13.85 13.27 -2.02
CA MET A 242 13.63 12.25 -0.98
C MET A 242 13.77 10.85 -1.56
N ALA A 243 13.20 10.60 -2.75
CA ALA A 243 13.29 9.32 -3.44
C ALA A 243 14.75 8.95 -3.77
N ALA A 244 15.58 9.92 -4.18
CA ALA A 244 17.00 9.69 -4.45
C ALA A 244 17.80 9.35 -3.17
N LYS A 245 17.43 9.91 -2.02
CA LYS A 245 18.03 9.57 -0.73
C LYS A 245 17.63 8.17 -0.28
N ALA A 246 16.34 7.83 -0.41
CA ALA A 246 15.84 6.49 -0.10
C ALA A 246 16.54 5.42 -0.93
N ASP A 247 16.67 5.63 -2.25
CA ASP A 247 17.38 4.70 -3.15
C ASP A 247 18.82 4.46 -2.71
N ARG A 248 19.53 5.54 -2.36
CA ARG A 248 20.90 5.44 -1.87
C ARG A 248 20.99 4.63 -0.58
N ILE A 249 20.14 4.92 0.40
CA ILE A 249 20.13 4.20 1.68
C ILE A 249 19.94 2.70 1.45
N ILE A 250 18.94 2.31 0.65
CA ILE A 250 18.66 0.89 0.38
C ILE A 250 19.84 0.21 -0.33
N ARG A 251 20.45 0.87 -1.33
CA ARG A 251 21.60 0.32 -2.06
C ARG A 251 22.82 0.15 -1.17
N ASP A 252 23.19 1.20 -0.44
CA ASP A 252 24.35 1.21 0.44
C ASP A 252 24.20 0.14 1.54
N LEU A 253 23.02 0.02 2.16
CA LEU A 253 22.74 -1.03 3.15
C LEU A 253 22.87 -2.44 2.56
N PHE A 254 22.31 -2.66 1.36
CA PHE A 254 22.39 -3.96 0.70
C PHE A 254 23.84 -4.32 0.37
N GLU A 255 24.59 -3.39 -0.21
CA GLU A 255 25.99 -3.57 -0.59
C GLU A 255 26.87 -3.89 0.63
N ALA A 256 26.76 -3.12 1.72
CA ALA A 256 27.52 -3.37 2.94
C ALA A 256 27.26 -4.77 3.53
N TYR A 257 25.99 -5.20 3.55
CA TYR A 257 25.62 -6.53 4.04
C TYR A 257 25.99 -7.66 3.07
N GLU A 258 26.09 -7.39 1.77
CA GLU A 258 26.51 -8.36 0.77
C GLU A 258 28.02 -8.61 0.82
N GLU A 259 28.81 -7.53 1.01
CA GLU A 259 30.27 -7.55 1.14
C GLU A 259 30.72 -8.18 2.47
N GLU A 260 30.07 -7.83 3.58
CA GLU A 260 30.39 -8.35 4.90
C GLU A 260 29.11 -8.75 5.68
N PRO A 261 28.57 -9.96 5.41
CA PRO A 261 27.32 -10.41 6.02
C PRO A 261 27.31 -10.47 7.54
N ARG A 262 28.49 -10.50 8.20
CA ARG A 262 28.59 -10.49 9.67
C ARG A 262 28.13 -9.17 10.30
N GLN A 263 27.90 -8.13 9.52
CA GLN A 263 27.30 -6.86 9.97
C GLN A 263 25.78 -6.97 10.19
N ILE A 264 25.12 -7.97 9.61
CA ILE A 264 23.70 -8.21 9.77
C ILE A 264 23.42 -8.68 11.22
N PRO A 265 22.29 -8.29 11.85
CA PRO A 265 21.91 -8.77 13.17
C PRO A 265 21.99 -10.32 13.30
N PRO A 266 22.56 -10.85 14.41
CA PRO A 266 22.86 -12.30 14.51
C PRO A 266 21.66 -13.23 14.26
N HIS A 267 20.46 -12.84 14.68
CA HIS A 267 19.25 -13.64 14.49
C HIS A 267 18.87 -13.80 13.00
N VAL A 268 19.21 -12.82 12.17
CA VAL A 268 19.04 -12.87 10.71
C VAL A 268 20.23 -13.58 10.07
N PHE A 269 21.46 -13.25 10.49
CA PHE A 269 22.69 -13.89 10.00
C PHE A 269 22.66 -15.42 10.13
N ASN A 270 22.09 -15.95 11.22
CA ASN A 270 21.97 -17.40 11.46
C ASN A 270 21.06 -18.13 10.45
N ARG A 271 20.32 -17.41 9.59
CA ARG A 271 19.55 -17.98 8.48
C ARG A 271 20.43 -18.25 7.26
N ILE A 272 21.60 -17.62 7.15
CA ILE A 272 22.51 -17.78 6.01
C ILE A 272 22.93 -19.26 5.91
N GLY A 273 22.81 -19.82 4.71
CA GLY A 273 23.04 -21.23 4.42
C GLY A 273 21.78 -22.10 4.43
N LYS A 274 20.65 -21.61 4.95
CA LYS A 274 19.32 -22.22 4.73
C LYS A 274 18.65 -21.68 3.47
N GLU A 275 18.95 -20.43 3.13
CA GLU A 275 18.41 -19.70 1.99
C GLU A 275 19.53 -18.89 1.32
N PRO A 276 19.34 -18.43 0.07
CA PRO A 276 20.28 -17.51 -0.58
C PRO A 276 20.55 -16.28 0.29
N LYS A 277 21.81 -15.86 0.39
CA LYS A 277 22.22 -14.74 1.26
C LYS A 277 21.49 -13.45 0.87
N GLU A 278 21.25 -13.27 -0.42
CA GLU A 278 20.60 -12.10 -1.02
C GLU A 278 19.14 -11.98 -0.57
N GLN A 279 18.42 -13.11 -0.46
CA GLN A 279 17.06 -13.11 0.08
C GLN A 279 17.03 -12.72 1.55
N ILE A 280 18.02 -13.17 2.33
CA ILE A 280 18.10 -12.86 3.76
C ILE A 280 18.42 -11.39 3.99
N ILE A 281 19.33 -10.82 3.19
CA ILE A 281 19.63 -9.38 3.19
C ILE A 281 18.38 -8.58 2.79
N CYS A 282 17.68 -9.04 1.75
CA CYS A 282 16.42 -8.45 1.29
C CYS A 282 15.37 -8.44 2.39
N ASP A 283 15.10 -9.58 3.04
CA ASP A 283 14.17 -9.69 4.17
C ASP A 283 14.59 -8.77 5.33
N CYS A 284 15.90 -8.68 5.61
CA CYS A 284 16.42 -7.83 6.68
C CYS A 284 16.14 -6.35 6.42
N ILE A 285 16.38 -5.87 5.20
CA ILE A 285 16.19 -4.48 4.81
C ILE A 285 14.70 -4.16 4.70
N ALA A 286 13.91 -5.05 4.09
CA ALA A 286 12.47 -4.88 3.96
C ALA A 286 11.78 -4.82 5.32
N GLY A 287 12.26 -5.58 6.31
CA GLY A 287 11.73 -5.55 7.68
C GLY A 287 12.12 -4.32 8.52
N MET A 288 12.90 -3.38 7.98
CA MET A 288 13.26 -2.16 8.72
C MET A 288 12.12 -1.13 8.70
N THR A 289 12.14 -0.21 9.65
CA THR A 289 11.36 1.04 9.55
C THR A 289 12.21 2.11 8.87
N ASP A 290 11.59 3.14 8.26
CA ASP A 290 12.29 4.29 7.66
C ASP A 290 13.35 4.88 8.59
N ARG A 291 12.99 5.10 9.86
CA ARG A 291 13.89 5.67 10.87
C ARG A 291 15.04 4.72 11.18
N PHE A 292 14.77 3.41 11.28
CA PHE A 292 15.81 2.42 11.55
C PHE A 292 16.77 2.31 10.36
N ALA A 293 16.27 2.25 9.12
CA ALA A 293 17.11 2.21 7.93
C ALA A 293 18.01 3.45 7.81
N GLN A 294 17.49 4.64 8.13
CA GLN A 294 18.30 5.87 8.18
C GLN A 294 19.37 5.84 9.27
N GLU A 295 19.05 5.31 10.44
CA GLU A 295 20.00 5.18 11.56
C GLU A 295 21.09 4.17 11.24
N GLU A 296 20.70 3.02 10.71
CA GLU A 296 21.61 1.94 10.34
C GLU A 296 22.57 2.37 9.22
N HIS A 297 22.05 3.08 8.21
CA HIS A 297 22.88 3.70 7.18
C HIS A 297 23.88 4.70 7.79
N ARG A 298 23.43 5.51 8.75
CA ARG A 298 24.35 6.42 9.44
C ARG A 298 25.46 5.65 10.16
N ARG A 299 25.12 4.59 10.91
CA ARG A 299 26.07 3.77 11.67
C ARG A 299 27.16 3.15 10.80
N LEU A 300 26.78 2.63 9.62
CA LEU A 300 27.71 1.93 8.74
C LEU A 300 28.62 2.88 7.96
N PHE A 301 28.13 4.08 7.60
CA PHE A 301 28.81 4.96 6.65
C PHE A 301 29.31 6.28 7.23
N SER A 302 28.91 6.65 8.45
CA SER A 302 29.34 7.91 9.08
C SER A 302 30.53 7.69 10.02
N PRO A 303 31.65 8.39 9.87
CA PRO A 303 32.81 8.25 10.76
C PRO A 303 32.53 8.66 12.21
N GLU A 304 31.51 9.49 12.43
CA GLU A 304 31.13 10.04 13.74
C GLU A 304 30.29 9.04 14.56
N SER A 305 29.67 8.05 13.92
CA SER A 305 28.97 6.95 14.60
C SER A 305 29.96 5.85 14.95
N LEU A 306 30.85 6.14 15.89
CA LEU A 306 31.63 5.09 16.54
C LEU A 306 30.70 4.39 17.54
N VAL A 307 30.19 3.23 17.09
CA VAL A 307 29.29 2.26 17.78
C VAL A 307 27.81 2.50 17.58
#